data_AF-A0A151NBF1-F1
#
_entry.id   AF-A0A151NBF1-F1
#
_cell.length_a   1.000
_cell.length_b   1.000
_cell.length_c   1.000
_cell.angle_alpha   90.00
_cell.angle_beta   90.00
_cell.angle_gamma   90.00
#
_symmetry.space_group_name_H-M   'P 1'
#
loop_
_entity.id
_entity.type
_entity.pdbx_description
1 polymer ?
#
loop_
_entity_poly.entity_id
_entity_poly.type
_entity_poly.pdbx_seq_one_letter_code
_entity_poly.pdbx_strand_id
1 'polypeptide(L)'
;MRRRAACMGASGDRNLVVAGTSQLYVYRLNHDSETSSKGDRNTEGKGHKEKLELVACFSFFGNVMSMASVQLAGAKRDALLLSFKDAKLSVVEYDPGTHDLKTLSLHYFEEPELRVGHGLGTDAFLFPMLHRGSY
;
A
#
# COMPACT_ATOMS: atom_id res chain seq x y z
N MET A 1 -2.72 -8.30 10.47
CA MET A 1 -1.74 -7.37 9.87
C MET A 1 -1.89 -7.45 8.35
N ARG A 2 -2.09 -6.31 7.67
CA ARG A 2 -2.32 -6.28 6.21
C ARG A 2 -1.05 -5.77 5.53
N ARG A 3 -0.57 -6.45 4.50
CA ARG A 3 0.65 -6.07 3.77
C ARG A 3 0.41 -6.02 2.27
N ARG A 4 1.04 -5.06 1.60
CA ARG A 4 0.94 -4.87 0.15
C ARG A 4 2.28 -4.35 -0.39
N ALA A 5 2.68 -4.82 -1.57
CA ALA A 5 3.74 -4.17 -2.32
C ALA A 5 3.13 -3.04 -3.14
N ALA A 6 3.65 -1.82 -2.99
CA ALA A 6 3.17 -0.64 -3.72
C ALA A 6 4.32 0.33 -4.02
N CYS A 7 4.25 1.02 -5.15
CA CYS A 7 5.19 2.08 -5.53
C CYS A 7 4.78 3.40 -4.87
N MET A 8 5.17 3.61 -3.61
CA MET A 8 4.86 4.85 -2.88
C MET A 8 6.01 5.87 -2.90
N GLY A 9 7.25 5.42 -3.05
CA GLY A 9 8.44 6.26 -2.94
C GLY A 9 8.68 7.21 -4.12
N ALA A 10 9.65 8.11 -3.94
CA ALA A 10 10.07 9.07 -4.96
C ALA A 10 10.83 8.44 -6.14
N SER A 11 11.52 7.31 -5.92
CA SER A 11 12.38 6.62 -6.89
C SER A 11 11.64 5.67 -7.84
N GLY A 12 10.32 5.45 -7.66
CA GLY A 12 9.56 4.45 -8.41
C GLY A 12 9.82 3.01 -7.96
N ASP A 13 10.66 2.81 -6.93
CA ASP A 13 10.91 1.50 -6.34
C ASP A 13 9.67 0.97 -5.62
N ARG A 14 9.50 -0.36 -5.62
CA ARG A 14 8.45 -0.99 -4.83
C ARG A 14 8.79 -0.90 -3.35
N ASN A 15 7.82 -0.48 -2.55
CA ASN A 15 7.89 -0.47 -1.10
C ASN A 15 7.00 -1.56 -0.52
N LEU A 16 7.40 -2.07 0.65
CA LEU A 16 6.54 -2.90 1.48
C LEU A 16 5.68 -1.98 2.34
N VAL A 17 4.38 -1.95 2.07
CA VAL A 17 3.40 -1.18 2.83
C VAL A 17 2.67 -2.10 3.80
N VAL A 18 2.63 -1.71 5.05
CA VAL A 18 2.06 -2.50 6.14
C VAL A 18 1.06 -1.66 6.91
N ALA A 19 -0.19 -2.12 6.96
CA ALA A 19 -1.21 -1.53 7.82
C ALA A 19 -1.32 -2.32 9.14
N GLY A 20 -1.12 -1.59 10.25
CA GLY A 20 -1.48 -1.99 11.60
C GLY A 20 -2.98 -1.78 11.86
N THR A 21 -3.35 -1.42 13.10
CA THR A 21 -4.73 -1.04 13.43
C THR A 21 -5.06 0.31 12.81
N SER A 22 -4.40 1.38 13.27
CA SER A 22 -4.61 2.76 12.84
C SER A 22 -3.35 3.41 12.26
N GLN A 23 -2.30 2.62 12.03
CA GLN A 23 -1.01 3.11 11.53
C GLN A 23 -0.65 2.41 10.21
N LEU A 24 -0.04 3.15 9.30
CA LEU A 24 0.53 2.66 8.05
C LEU A 24 2.04 2.84 8.09
N TYR A 25 2.78 1.76 7.83
CA TYR A 25 4.23 1.76 7.77
C TYR A 25 4.68 1.47 6.35
N VAL A 26 5.62 2.25 5.84
CA VAL A 26 6.23 2.05 4.52
C VAL A 26 7.68 1.66 4.72
N TYR A 27 8.06 0.49 4.23
CA TYR A 27 9.41 -0.03 4.30
C TYR A 27 10.04 -0.08 2.91
N ARG A 28 11.33 0.26 2.85
CA ARG A 28 12.20 0.02 1.70
C ARG A 28 13.11 -1.16 1.99
N LEU A 29 13.38 -1.97 0.96
CA LEU A 29 14.37 -3.03 1.03
C LEU A 29 15.76 -2.45 0.70
N ASN A 30 16.70 -2.61 1.63
CA ASN A 30 18.10 -2.29 1.43
C ASN A 30 18.88 -3.60 1.26
N HIS A 31 19.63 -3.72 0.17
CA HIS A 31 20.60 -4.79 -0.03
C HIS A 31 21.96 -4.34 0.51
N ASP A 32 22.43 -4.99 1.56
CA ASP A 32 23.79 -4.78 2.05
C ASP A 32 24.73 -5.63 1.21
N SER A 33 25.26 -5.06 0.12
CA SER A 33 26.37 -5.67 -0.59
C SER A 33 27.65 -5.32 0.15
N GLU A 34 28.07 -6.18 1.08
CA GLU A 34 29.43 -6.17 1.60
C GLU A 34 30.39 -6.23 0.40
N THR A 35 30.91 -5.08 -0.04
CA THR A 35 31.95 -4.99 -1.07
C THR A 35 33.19 -5.63 -0.48
N SER A 36 33.29 -6.93 -0.69
CA SER A 36 34.42 -7.77 -0.32
C SER A 36 35.65 -7.27 -1.09
N SER A 37 36.32 -6.29 -0.52
CA SER A 37 37.68 -5.92 -0.88
C SER A 37 38.53 -7.19 -0.72
N LYS A 38 39.25 -7.54 -1.80
CA LYS A 38 40.09 -8.74 -1.98
C LYS A 38 40.71 -9.25 -0.67
N GLY A 39 40.56 -10.54 -0.37
CA GLY A 39 41.36 -11.19 0.67
C GLY A 39 40.82 -12.53 1.18
N ASP A 40 41.32 -13.59 0.57
CA ASP A 40 41.50 -14.94 1.11
C ASP A 40 40.35 -15.95 1.26
N ARG A 41 40.76 -17.20 1.04
CA ARG A 41 39.98 -18.42 0.79
C ARG A 41 39.30 -18.95 2.05
N ASN A 42 37.96 -18.99 2.10
CA ASN A 42 37.23 -20.12 2.69
C ASN A 42 35.74 -20.10 2.28
N THR A 43 35.18 -21.27 1.99
CA THR A 43 33.84 -21.46 1.44
C THR A 43 32.87 -21.73 2.57
N GLU A 44 32.07 -20.74 3.00
CA GLU A 44 30.86 -20.98 3.79
C GLU A 44 29.93 -19.75 3.74
N GLY A 45 28.78 -19.90 3.09
CA GLY A 45 27.58 -19.08 3.23
C GLY A 45 27.71 -17.56 3.32
N LYS A 46 28.17 -16.88 2.25
CA LYS A 46 27.91 -15.43 2.11
C LYS A 46 26.43 -15.19 1.81
N GLY A 47 25.60 -15.26 2.84
CA GLY A 47 24.18 -14.92 2.75
C GLY A 47 24.03 -13.43 2.48
N HIS A 48 23.35 -13.07 1.40
CA HIS A 48 22.91 -11.70 1.17
C HIS A 48 22.07 -11.25 2.38
N LYS A 49 22.56 -10.25 3.13
CA LYS A 49 21.82 -9.69 4.26
C LYS A 49 20.86 -8.64 3.73
N GLU A 50 19.59 -9.02 3.65
CA GLU A 50 18.51 -8.11 3.30
C GLU A 50 17.98 -7.42 4.55
N LYS A 51 17.82 -6.10 4.51
CA LYS A 51 17.30 -5.30 5.62
C LYS A 51 16.13 -4.45 5.16
N LEU A 52 15.05 -4.44 5.94
CA LEU A 52 13.96 -3.49 5.76
C LEU A 52 14.25 -2.22 6.56
N GLU A 53 14.16 -1.08 5.91
CA GLU A 53 14.25 0.25 6.50
C GLU A 53 12.88 0.90 6.50
N LEU A 54 12.41 1.36 7.67
CA LEU A 54 11.18 2.14 7.77
C LEU A 54 11.42 3.54 7.20
N VAL A 55 10.73 3.90 6.13
CA VAL A 55 10.91 5.19 5.44
C VAL A 55 9.77 6.18 5.68
N ALA A 56 8.57 5.69 6.04
CA ALA A 56 7.45 6.56 6.42
C ALA A 56 6.48 5.86 7.37
N CYS A 57 5.80 6.64 8.20
CA CYS A 57 4.75 6.18 9.11
C CYS A 57 3.61 7.20 9.13
N PHE A 58 2.38 6.74 8.92
CA PHE A 58 1.19 7.59 8.89
C PHE A 58 0.14 7.09 9.89
N SER A 59 -0.57 8.01 10.53
CA SER A 59 -1.65 7.69 11.48
C SER A 59 -3.01 8.03 10.87
N PHE A 60 -4.00 7.18 11.12
CA PHE A 60 -5.38 7.38 10.70
C PHE A 60 -6.30 7.45 11.92
N PHE A 61 -7.36 8.25 11.82
CA PHE A 61 -8.43 8.34 12.81
C PHE A 61 -9.47 7.21 12.64
N GLY A 62 -9.00 5.98 12.50
CA GLY A 62 -9.84 4.80 12.27
C GLY A 62 -9.02 3.55 12.03
N ASN A 63 -9.64 2.39 12.26
CA ASN A 63 -8.98 1.12 12.02
C ASN A 63 -9.04 0.73 10.53
N VAL A 64 -7.90 0.35 9.97
CA VAL A 64 -7.80 -0.13 8.58
C VAL A 64 -8.40 -1.53 8.46
N MET A 65 -9.55 -1.61 7.81
CA MET A 65 -10.35 -2.80 7.56
C MET A 65 -10.05 -3.49 6.24
N SER A 66 -9.32 -2.86 5.32
CA SER A 66 -8.70 -3.46 4.13
C SER A 66 -7.74 -2.49 3.48
N MET A 67 -6.80 -3.03 2.70
CA MET A 67 -5.83 -2.23 1.94
C MET A 67 -5.58 -2.89 0.58
N ALA A 68 -5.68 -2.08 -0.47
CA ALA A 68 -5.26 -2.43 -1.83
C ALA A 68 -4.39 -1.31 -2.42
N SER A 69 -3.66 -1.62 -3.48
CA SER A 69 -2.89 -0.64 -4.26
C SER A 69 -3.35 -0.65 -5.71
N VAL A 70 -3.39 0.51 -6.34
CA VAL A 70 -3.72 0.71 -7.76
C VAL A 70 -2.85 1.81 -8.35
N GLN A 71 -2.35 1.60 -9.56
CA GLN A 71 -1.73 2.67 -10.33
C GLN A 71 -2.82 3.37 -11.15
N LEU A 72 -3.08 4.65 -10.85
CA LEU A 72 -4.06 5.45 -11.60
C LEU A 72 -3.51 5.82 -12.99
N ALA A 73 -4.40 6.08 -13.95
CA ALA A 73 -3.99 6.45 -15.30
C ALA A 73 -3.12 7.72 -15.30
N GLY A 74 -1.94 7.64 -15.91
CA GLY A 74 -0.96 8.72 -15.93
C GLY A 74 -0.19 8.93 -14.63
N ALA A 75 -0.47 8.16 -13.57
CA ALA A 75 0.24 8.27 -12.30
C ALA A 75 1.56 7.50 -12.33
N LYS A 76 2.60 8.10 -11.73
CA LYS A 76 3.91 7.46 -11.55
C LYS A 76 3.97 6.59 -10.30
N ARG A 77 3.00 6.76 -9.38
CA ARG A 77 2.95 6.10 -8.07
C ARG A 77 1.64 5.34 -7.94
N ASP A 78 1.66 4.36 -7.05
CA ASP A 78 0.45 3.66 -6.65
C ASP A 78 -0.33 4.51 -5.64
N ALA A 79 -1.63 4.66 -5.89
CA ALA A 79 -2.58 5.06 -4.88
C ALA A 79 -2.95 3.84 -4.01
N LEU A 80 -3.19 4.09 -2.73
CA LEU A 80 -3.72 3.10 -1.80
C LEU A 80 -5.22 3.29 -1.64
N LEU A 81 -5.95 2.18 -1.71
CA LEU A 81 -7.35 2.11 -1.28
C LEU A 81 -7.37 1.55 0.14
N LEU A 82 -7.86 2.34 1.08
CA LEU A 82 -7.98 2.00 2.49
C LEU A 82 -9.44 1.95 2.86
N SER A 83 -9.92 0.78 3.31
CA SER A 83 -11.26 0.70 3.89
C SER A 83 -11.19 0.80 5.41
N PHE A 84 -12.23 1.40 6.00
CA PHE A 84 -12.41 1.56 7.43
C PHE A 84 -13.75 0.93 7.85
N LYS A 85 -14.08 0.99 9.13
CA LYS A 85 -15.41 0.55 9.61
C LYS A 85 -16.52 1.37 8.96
N ASP A 86 -17.74 0.84 9.05
CA ASP A 86 -18.96 1.51 8.60
C ASP A 86 -18.91 1.85 7.10
N ALA A 87 -18.36 0.93 6.28
CA ALA A 87 -18.30 1.08 4.82
C ALA A 87 -17.69 2.42 4.35
N LYS A 88 -16.65 2.88 5.05
CA LYS A 88 -15.82 4.03 4.67
C LYS A 88 -14.66 3.58 3.79
N LEU A 89 -14.39 4.30 2.70
CA LEU A 89 -13.26 4.06 1.79
C LEU A 89 -12.50 5.38 1.53
N SER A 90 -11.17 5.32 1.59
CA SER A 90 -10.28 6.42 1.24
C SER A 90 -9.31 5.99 0.14
N VAL A 91 -9.09 6.87 -0.84
CA VAL A 91 -8.04 6.72 -1.85
C VAL A 91 -6.96 7.77 -1.55
N VAL A 92 -5.73 7.33 -1.29
CA VAL A 92 -4.61 8.20 -0.92
C VAL A 92 -3.39 7.94 -1.79
N GLU A 93 -2.60 8.96 -2.07
CA GLU A 93 -1.31 8.87 -2.75
C GLU A 93 -0.23 9.56 -1.90
N TYR A 94 1.00 9.08 -1.98
CA TYR A 94 2.13 9.75 -1.34
C TYR A 94 2.53 11.03 -2.09
N ASP A 95 2.62 12.15 -1.37
CA ASP A 95 3.14 13.42 -1.85
C ASP A 95 4.61 13.60 -1.43
N PRO A 96 5.58 13.55 -2.37
CA PRO A 96 6.99 13.73 -2.06
C PRO A 96 7.34 15.16 -1.63
N GLY A 97 6.52 16.16 -1.94
CA GLY A 97 6.78 17.55 -1.55
C GLY A 97 6.54 17.80 -0.07
N THR A 98 5.55 17.12 0.50
CA THR A 98 5.17 17.24 1.92
C THR A 98 5.64 16.05 2.76
N HIS A 99 6.10 14.97 2.11
CA HIS A 99 6.35 13.67 2.73
C HIS A 99 5.12 13.12 3.47
N ASP A 100 3.92 13.45 3.00
CA ASP A 100 2.65 13.04 3.60
C ASP A 100 1.76 12.29 2.60
N LEU A 101 0.65 11.72 3.09
CA LEU A 101 -0.41 11.15 2.26
C LEU A 101 -1.40 12.24 1.84
N LYS A 102 -1.53 12.43 0.53
CA LYS A 102 -2.58 13.25 -0.06
C LYS A 102 -3.82 12.40 -0.30
N THR A 103 -4.94 12.81 0.27
CA THR A 103 -6.26 12.23 -0.03
C THR A 103 -6.71 12.64 -1.43
N LEU A 104 -6.95 11.65 -2.28
CA LEU A 104 -7.49 11.82 -3.63
C LEU A 104 -9.03 11.78 -3.62
N SER A 105 -9.62 10.87 -2.85
CA SER A 105 -11.08 10.80 -2.66
C SER A 105 -11.47 10.12 -1.36
N LEU A 106 -12.70 10.41 -0.90
CA LEU A 106 -13.35 9.79 0.25
C LEU A 106 -14.75 9.33 -0.14
N HIS A 107 -15.13 8.14 0.27
CA HIS A 107 -16.44 7.56 -0.02
C HIS A 107 -17.06 6.97 1.26
N TYR A 108 -18.33 7.27 1.48
CA TYR A 108 -19.12 6.83 2.64
C TYR A 108 -20.34 6.09 2.13
N PHE A 109 -20.52 4.85 2.58
CA PHE A 109 -21.65 3.99 2.16
C PHE A 109 -22.46 3.55 3.39
N GLU A 110 -22.70 4.47 4.33
CA GLU A 110 -23.34 4.20 5.62
C GLU A 110 -24.87 4.17 5.59
N GLU A 111 -25.47 4.46 4.43
CA GLU A 111 -26.90 4.56 4.21
C GLU A 111 -27.63 3.27 4.66
N PRO A 112 -28.71 3.36 5.47
CA PRO A 112 -29.44 2.19 5.95
C PRO A 112 -29.88 1.23 4.84
N GLU A 113 -30.20 1.77 3.67
CA GLU A 113 -30.59 1.03 2.47
C GLU A 113 -29.47 0.11 1.95
N LEU A 114 -28.20 0.50 2.15
CA LEU A 114 -27.02 -0.26 1.76
C LEU A 114 -26.63 -1.33 2.78
N ARG A 115 -27.17 -1.27 4.01
CA ARG A 115 -26.88 -2.23 5.08
C ARG A 115 -27.60 -3.56 4.91
N VAL A 116 -28.70 -3.55 4.15
CA VAL A 116 -29.42 -4.77 3.79
C VAL A 116 -28.62 -5.40 2.65
N GLY A 117 -27.70 -6.29 3.02
CA GLY A 117 -27.02 -7.14 2.04
C GLY A 117 -28.09 -7.88 1.24
N HIS A 118 -28.34 -7.44 0.01
CA HIS A 118 -29.27 -8.10 -0.88
C HIS A 118 -28.75 -9.52 -1.11
N GLY A 119 -29.36 -10.47 -0.41
CA GLY A 119 -29.11 -11.90 -0.54
C GLY A 119 -29.70 -12.44 -1.84
N LEU A 120 -29.20 -11.98 -2.98
CA LEU A 120 -29.36 -12.60 -4.30
C LEU A 120 -28.11 -12.28 -5.14
N GLY A 121 -27.31 -13.30 -5.41
CA GLY A 121 -26.26 -13.23 -6.43
C GLY A 121 -24.94 -12.63 -5.95
N THR A 122 -23.94 -13.50 -5.86
CA THR A 122 -22.52 -13.19 -5.85
C THR A 122 -22.17 -12.24 -7.01
N ASP A 123 -22.14 -10.91 -6.79
CA ASP A 123 -21.30 -9.98 -7.57
C ASP A 123 -21.30 -8.51 -7.12
N ALA A 124 -22.21 -8.06 -6.24
CA ALA A 124 -22.35 -6.62 -5.96
C ALA A 124 -21.29 -5.98 -5.03
N PHE A 125 -20.36 -6.76 -4.45
CA PHE A 125 -19.24 -6.23 -3.66
C PHE A 125 -17.88 -6.42 -4.33
N LEU A 126 -17.85 -6.87 -5.59
CA LEU A 126 -16.68 -6.63 -6.40
C LEU A 126 -16.60 -5.10 -6.55
N PHE A 127 -15.58 -4.50 -5.94
CA PHE A 127 -15.00 -3.25 -6.40
C PHE A 127 -15.27 -3.11 -7.90
N PRO A 128 -15.75 -1.96 -8.42
CA PRO A 128 -15.74 -1.72 -9.85
C PRO A 128 -14.28 -1.89 -10.29
N MET A 129 -13.97 -3.11 -10.73
CA MET A 129 -12.73 -3.49 -11.33
C MET A 129 -12.60 -2.51 -12.46
N LEU A 130 -11.63 -1.59 -12.31
CA LEU A 130 -10.76 -1.10 -13.35
C LEU A 130 -11.19 -1.61 -14.73
N HIS A 131 -12.24 -1.03 -15.30
CA HIS A 131 -12.52 -1.27 -16.70
C HIS A 131 -11.38 -0.56 -17.40
N ARG A 132 -10.51 -1.36 -18.00
CA ARG A 132 -9.56 -0.92 -19.01
C ARG A 132 -10.34 -0.15 -20.07
N GLY A 133 -10.44 1.16 -19.88
CA GLY A 133 -10.76 2.10 -20.93
C GLY A 133 -9.47 2.36 -21.68
N SER A 134 -9.25 1.60 -22.75
CA SER A 134 -8.43 2.07 -23.85
C SER A 134 -9.13 3.28 -24.45
N TYR A 135 -8.48 4.44 -24.37
CA TYR A 135 -8.54 5.49 -25.39
C TYR A 135 -7.12 6.03 -25.56
#